data_AF-A0A804N6P8-F1
#
_entry.id   AF-A0A804N6P8-F1
#
_cell.length_a   1.000
_cell.length_b   1.000
_cell.length_c   1.000
_cell.angle_alpha   90.00
_cell.angle_beta   90.00
_cell.angle_gamma   90.00
#
_symmetry.space_group_name_H-M   'P 1'
#
loop_
_entity.id
_entity.type
_entity.pdbx_description
1 polymer ?
#
loop_
_entity_poly.entity_id
_entity_poly.type
_entity_poly.pdbx_seq_one_letter_code
_entity_poly.pdbx_strand_id
1 'polypeptide(L)'
;MELPRLVCVQIHLHYGRAGAGESLVGHLAVQMSREKSKKRALYDDTGITDDALVGEAANNLQEYFRTMYKKVTEADIEEFEAKYRGSDSEKTDLKELYTKYKGNMNMLFCTMICSEPKLDSHRFKDIIDEAIGEGELKSTKVYEKWAKKISGMEPPTNPLERRAKKRKNSEENDLILAISQRRAERKKQFNSILSNIMSKCDSKASSSEPTEEEFEQAQQRLKSRRAKRRK
;
A
#
# COMPACT_ATOMS: atom_id res chain seq x y z
N MET A 1 -17.53 9.96 21.25
CA MET A 1 -16.46 9.03 20.82
C MET A 1 -15.15 9.61 21.32
N GLU A 2 -14.84 9.33 22.58
CA GLU A 2 -13.79 9.99 23.35
C GLU A 2 -12.47 9.24 23.22
N LEU A 3 -11.41 9.98 22.89
CA LEU A 3 -10.01 9.55 23.00
C LEU A 3 -9.68 9.19 24.46
N PRO A 4 -9.00 8.06 24.75
CA PRO A 4 -8.43 7.86 26.06
C PRO A 4 -7.27 8.86 26.26
N ARG A 5 -7.44 9.73 27.26
CA ARG A 5 -6.44 10.71 27.71
C ARG A 5 -5.10 10.03 27.95
N LEU A 6 -4.04 10.57 27.35
CA LEU A 6 -2.66 10.26 27.74
C LEU A 6 -2.49 10.54 29.23
N VAL A 7 -2.33 9.48 30.03
CA VAL A 7 -1.74 9.59 31.36
C VAL A 7 -0.22 9.64 31.12
N CYS A 8 0.33 10.85 31.16
CA CYS A 8 1.77 11.06 31.24
C CYS A 8 2.21 10.64 32.64
N VAL A 9 2.55 9.35 32.81
CA VAL A 9 3.26 8.90 34.01
C VAL A 9 4.68 9.42 33.89
N GLN A 10 4.90 10.61 34.45
CA GLN A 10 6.22 11.13 34.76
C GLN A 10 6.82 10.21 35.82
N ILE A 11 7.52 9.16 35.39
CA ILE A 11 8.39 8.36 36.25
C ILE A 11 9.56 9.26 36.62
N HIS A 12 9.43 9.98 37.75
CA HIS A 12 10.56 10.60 38.42
C HIS A 12 11.46 9.48 38.94
N LEU A 13 12.48 9.11 38.17
CA LEU A 13 13.60 8.31 38.65
C LEU A 13 14.37 9.16 39.66
N HIS A 14 14.06 9.00 40.94
CA HIS A 14 14.94 9.40 42.03
C HIS A 14 16.23 8.58 41.92
N TYR A 15 17.29 9.19 41.38
CA TYR A 15 18.64 8.65 41.48
C TYR A 15 19.11 8.75 42.94
N GLY A 16 18.90 7.67 43.69
CA GLY A 16 19.23 7.56 45.11
C GLY A 16 19.76 6.17 45.47
N ARG A 17 21.09 6.04 45.44
CA ARG A 17 21.94 5.15 46.26
C ARG A 17 21.65 3.63 46.25
N ALA A 18 22.34 2.95 45.34
CA ALA A 18 23.02 1.64 45.48
C ALA A 18 22.30 0.50 46.23
N GLY A 19 21.79 -0.48 45.47
CA GLY A 19 21.44 -1.82 45.96
C GLY A 19 21.20 -2.77 44.79
N ALA A 20 21.75 -3.99 44.87
CA ALA A 20 21.87 -5.00 43.80
C ALA A 20 20.56 -5.47 43.10
N GLY A 21 19.41 -4.83 43.36
CA GLY A 21 18.14 -5.05 42.65
C GLY A 21 17.99 -4.29 41.32
N GLU A 22 18.89 -3.35 41.01
CA GLU A 22 18.81 -2.53 39.77
C GLU A 22 19.07 -3.32 38.47
N SER A 23 19.74 -4.48 38.54
CA SER A 23 20.06 -5.30 37.35
C SER A 23 18.82 -5.91 36.68
N LEU A 24 17.86 -6.38 37.48
CA LEU A 24 16.67 -7.08 36.99
C LEU A 24 15.67 -6.13 36.34
N VAL A 25 15.46 -4.95 36.92
CA VAL A 25 14.55 -3.93 36.37
C VAL A 25 15.07 -3.39 35.04
N GLY A 26 16.39 -3.17 34.94
CA GLY A 26 17.03 -2.79 33.67
C GLY A 26 16.89 -3.87 32.59
N HIS A 27 17.14 -5.13 32.93
CA HIS A 27 16.97 -6.25 31.99
C HIS A 27 15.51 -6.39 31.52
N LEU A 28 14.54 -6.29 32.42
CA LEU A 28 13.12 -6.37 32.07
C LEU A 28 12.72 -5.20 31.15
N ALA A 29 13.19 -3.98 31.42
CA ALA A 29 12.91 -2.82 30.56
C ALA A 29 13.49 -2.99 29.13
N VAL A 30 14.69 -3.58 29.01
CA VAL A 30 15.29 -3.89 27.71
C VAL A 30 14.53 -5.01 26.99
N GLN A 31 14.11 -6.06 27.70
CA GLN A 31 13.29 -7.14 27.15
C GLN A 31 11.95 -6.62 26.64
N MET A 32 11.22 -5.85 27.45
CA MET A 32 9.94 -5.24 27.08
C MET A 32 10.09 -4.28 25.89
N SER A 33 11.19 -3.52 25.81
CA SER A 33 11.45 -2.63 24.68
C SER A 33 11.77 -3.38 23.38
N ARG A 34 12.55 -4.47 23.45
CA ARG A 34 12.84 -5.35 22.31
C ARG A 34 11.59 -6.08 21.83
N GLU A 35 10.75 -6.53 22.76
CA GLU A 35 9.48 -7.16 22.42
C GLU A 35 8.55 -6.14 21.74
N LYS A 36 8.45 -4.92 22.29
CA LYS A 36 7.69 -3.83 21.67
C LYS A 36 8.19 -3.47 20.27
N SER A 37 9.50 -3.42 20.05
CA SER A 37 10.06 -3.15 18.71
C SER A 37 9.76 -4.28 17.73
N LYS A 38 9.82 -5.55 18.16
CA LYS A 38 9.47 -6.71 17.33
C LYS A 38 7.97 -6.75 17.01
N LYS A 39 7.11 -6.49 18.00
CA LYS A 39 5.65 -6.37 17.82
C LYS A 39 5.31 -5.27 16.83
N ARG A 40 6.00 -4.13 16.92
CA ARG A 40 5.79 -3.02 16.00
C ARG A 40 6.21 -3.37 14.57
N ALA A 41 7.37 -3.99 14.41
CA ALA A 41 7.85 -4.43 13.09
C ALA A 41 6.90 -5.46 12.44
N LEU A 42 6.40 -6.43 13.22
CA LEU A 42 5.42 -7.41 12.75
C LEU A 42 4.10 -6.74 12.33
N TYR A 43 3.62 -5.77 13.11
CA TYR A 43 2.42 -5.00 12.79
C TYR A 43 2.61 -4.20 11.49
N ASP A 44 3.76 -3.53 11.33
CA ASP A 44 4.02 -2.72 10.14
C ASP A 44 4.12 -3.59 8.86
N ASP A 45 4.54 -4.86 8.96
CA ASP A 45 4.65 -5.80 7.83
C ASP A 45 3.35 -6.58 7.54
N THR A 46 2.65 -7.03 8.59
CA THR A 46 1.51 -7.97 8.47
C THR A 46 0.16 -7.39 8.86
N GLY A 47 0.13 -6.27 9.60
CA GLY A 47 -1.09 -5.71 10.19
C GLY A 47 -1.65 -6.49 11.38
N ILE A 48 -0.97 -7.56 11.83
CA ILE A 48 -1.43 -8.46 12.89
C ILE A 48 -1.04 -7.87 14.26
N THR A 49 -2.01 -7.78 15.17
CA THR A 49 -1.81 -7.32 16.56
C THR A 49 -1.82 -8.43 17.59
N ASP A 50 -2.06 -9.68 17.19
CA ASP A 50 -2.20 -10.80 18.12
C ASP A 50 -0.87 -11.19 18.77
N ASP A 51 -0.79 -11.01 20.09
CA ASP A 51 0.36 -11.37 20.92
C ASP A 51 0.69 -12.87 20.84
N ALA A 52 -0.28 -13.73 20.50
CA ALA A 52 -0.08 -15.18 20.35
C ALA A 52 0.80 -15.54 19.15
N LEU A 53 0.88 -14.68 18.14
CA LEU A 53 1.75 -14.85 16.97
C LEU A 53 3.09 -14.11 17.12
N VAL A 54 3.36 -13.55 18.31
CA VAL A 54 4.59 -12.83 18.60
C VAL A 54 5.47 -13.70 19.49
N GLY A 55 6.61 -14.14 18.97
CA GLY A 55 7.59 -14.87 19.76
C GLY A 55 8.58 -15.63 18.88
N GLU A 56 9.64 -16.12 19.51
CA GLU A 56 10.64 -16.95 18.84
C GLU A 56 10.02 -18.24 18.27
N ALA A 57 9.06 -18.85 18.97
CA ALA A 57 8.29 -20.00 18.49
C ALA A 57 7.50 -19.71 17.20
N ALA A 58 6.81 -18.56 17.12
CA ALA A 58 6.05 -18.19 15.91
C ALA A 58 6.97 -17.90 14.73
N ASN A 59 8.11 -17.23 14.97
CA ASN A 59 9.12 -16.97 13.95
C ASN A 59 9.74 -18.27 13.43
N ASN A 60 10.09 -19.21 14.32
CA ASN A 60 10.63 -20.51 13.95
C ASN A 60 9.64 -21.32 13.08
N LEU A 61 8.33 -21.25 13.38
CA LEU A 61 7.31 -21.89 12.55
C LEU A 61 7.20 -21.21 11.18
N GLN A 62 7.22 -19.88 11.12
CA GLN A 62 7.18 -19.15 9.86
C GLN A 62 8.41 -19.44 8.99
N GLU A 63 9.60 -19.50 9.58
CA GLU A 63 10.83 -19.89 8.91
C GLU A 63 10.77 -21.33 8.39
N TYR A 64 10.27 -22.26 9.22
CA TYR A 64 10.06 -23.65 8.81
C TYR A 64 9.10 -23.78 7.61
N PHE A 65 7.99 -23.06 7.60
CA PHE A 65 7.08 -23.10 6.44
C PHE A 65 7.68 -22.42 5.20
N ARG A 66 8.52 -21.39 5.37
CA ARG A 66 9.24 -20.72 4.28
C ARG A 66 10.39 -21.55 3.69
N THR A 67 10.97 -22.48 4.46
CA THR A 67 11.94 -23.44 3.91
C THR A 67 11.26 -24.58 3.17
N MET A 68 10.07 -25.00 3.62
CA MET A 68 9.31 -26.09 2.99
C MET A 68 8.54 -25.66 1.74
N TYR A 69 7.96 -24.47 1.73
CA TYR A 69 7.14 -23.97 0.62
C TYR A 69 7.75 -22.72 -0.02
N LYS A 70 7.74 -22.66 -1.36
CA LYS A 70 8.13 -21.45 -2.09
C LYS A 70 7.24 -20.28 -1.68
N LYS A 71 7.82 -19.08 -1.60
CA LYS A 71 7.04 -17.86 -1.42
C LYS A 71 6.13 -17.68 -2.63
N VAL A 72 4.81 -17.68 -2.39
CA VAL A 72 3.83 -17.39 -3.43
C VAL A 72 3.95 -15.92 -3.82
N THR A 73 4.27 -15.67 -5.09
CA THR A 73 4.31 -14.34 -5.66
C THR A 73 2.98 -14.01 -6.33
N GLU A 74 2.71 -12.72 -6.56
CA GLU A 74 1.53 -12.31 -7.36
C GLU A 74 1.54 -12.96 -8.75
N ALA A 75 2.72 -13.12 -9.35
CA ALA A 75 2.87 -13.80 -10.63
C ALA A 75 2.47 -15.28 -10.58
N ASP A 76 2.78 -16.01 -9.49
CA ASP A 76 2.33 -17.39 -9.32
C ASP A 76 0.79 -17.48 -9.26
N ILE A 77 0.13 -16.50 -8.62
CA ILE A 77 -1.33 -16.44 -8.53
C ILE A 77 -1.94 -16.15 -9.90
N GLU A 78 -1.36 -15.21 -10.65
CA GLU A 78 -1.80 -14.86 -12.02
C GLU A 78 -1.65 -16.05 -12.97
N GLU A 79 -0.53 -16.79 -12.87
CA GLU A 79 -0.31 -18.00 -13.67
C GLU A 79 -1.29 -19.11 -13.29
N PHE A 80 -1.55 -19.31 -11.99
CA PHE A 80 -2.55 -20.27 -11.53
C PHE A 80 -3.95 -19.91 -12.02
N GLU A 81 -4.37 -18.66 -11.88
CA GLU A 81 -5.68 -18.18 -12.34
C GLU A 81 -5.86 -18.43 -13.84
N ALA A 82 -4.85 -18.12 -14.65
CA ALA A 82 -4.88 -18.33 -16.10
C ALA A 82 -4.96 -19.82 -16.49
N LYS A 83 -4.34 -20.71 -15.71
CA LYS A 83 -4.41 -22.17 -15.93
C LYS A 83 -5.72 -22.77 -15.42
N TYR A 84 -6.26 -22.26 -14.32
CA TYR A 84 -7.45 -22.79 -13.68
C TYR A 84 -8.72 -22.40 -14.44
N ARG A 85 -8.85 -21.13 -14.85
CA ARG A 85 -10.04 -20.65 -15.58
C ARG A 85 -10.12 -21.29 -16.96
N GLY A 86 -11.20 -22.01 -17.22
CA GLY A 86 -11.44 -22.77 -18.45
C GLY A 86 -10.93 -24.21 -18.41
N SER A 87 -10.28 -24.64 -17.32
CA SER A 87 -9.79 -26.01 -17.17
C SER A 87 -10.88 -27.00 -16.77
N ASP A 88 -10.61 -28.29 -16.95
CA ASP A 88 -11.51 -29.36 -16.50
C ASP A 88 -11.62 -29.42 -14.97
N SER A 89 -10.57 -29.00 -14.25
CA SER A 89 -10.60 -28.90 -12.78
C SER A 89 -11.67 -27.90 -12.31
N GLU A 90 -11.76 -26.75 -12.98
CA GLU A 90 -12.78 -25.75 -12.66
C GLU A 90 -14.20 -26.27 -12.95
N LYS A 91 -14.40 -26.96 -14.07
CA LYS A 91 -15.70 -27.57 -14.39
C LYS A 91 -16.10 -28.60 -13.33
N THR A 92 -15.15 -29.40 -12.85
CA THR A 92 -15.37 -30.40 -11.81
C THR A 92 -15.77 -29.74 -10.49
N ASP A 93 -14.98 -28.75 -10.04
CA ASP A 93 -15.27 -27.99 -8.82
C ASP A 93 -16.63 -27.28 -8.90
N LEU A 94 -16.98 -26.72 -10.07
CA LEU A 94 -18.27 -26.06 -10.30
C LEU A 94 -19.43 -27.04 -10.13
N LYS A 95 -19.33 -28.26 -10.69
CA LYS A 95 -20.35 -29.32 -10.56
C LYS A 95 -20.50 -29.79 -9.10
N GLU A 96 -19.40 -29.95 -8.39
CA GLU A 96 -19.40 -30.32 -6.97
C GLU A 96 -20.05 -29.24 -6.10
N LEU A 97 -19.66 -27.98 -6.27
CA LEU A 97 -20.22 -26.86 -5.53
C LEU A 97 -21.70 -26.63 -5.86
N TYR A 98 -22.10 -26.82 -7.12
CA TYR A 98 -23.50 -26.76 -7.54
C TYR A 98 -24.33 -27.77 -6.74
N THR A 99 -23.84 -29.00 -6.65
CA THR A 99 -24.49 -30.09 -5.92
C THR A 99 -24.54 -29.81 -4.42
N LYS A 100 -23.42 -29.36 -3.84
CA LYS A 100 -23.30 -29.02 -2.42
C LYS A 100 -24.29 -27.93 -2.00
N TYR A 101 -24.43 -26.88 -2.82
CA TYR A 101 -25.30 -25.74 -2.53
C TYR A 101 -26.68 -25.83 -3.20
N LYS A 102 -27.04 -26.98 -3.77
CA LYS A 102 -28.36 -27.25 -4.37
C LYS A 102 -28.78 -26.17 -5.38
N GLY A 103 -27.84 -25.75 -6.23
CA GLY A 103 -28.06 -24.74 -7.26
C GLY A 103 -28.13 -23.29 -6.76
N ASN A 104 -27.77 -22.99 -5.52
CA ASN A 104 -27.63 -21.62 -5.05
C ASN A 104 -26.32 -20.97 -5.53
N MET A 105 -26.40 -20.21 -6.62
CA MET A 105 -25.24 -19.60 -7.26
C MET A 105 -24.59 -18.49 -6.44
N ASN A 106 -25.34 -17.78 -5.58
CA ASN A 106 -24.74 -16.77 -4.71
C ASN A 106 -23.74 -17.41 -3.73
N MET A 107 -24.11 -18.55 -3.12
CA MET A 107 -23.20 -19.28 -2.23
C MET A 107 -22.06 -19.95 -2.99
N LEU A 108 -22.33 -20.41 -4.21
CA LEU A 108 -21.31 -20.97 -5.10
C LEU A 108 -20.23 -19.94 -5.38
N PHE A 109 -20.58 -18.74 -5.85
CA PHE A 109 -19.60 -17.68 -6.14
C PHE A 109 -18.84 -17.20 -4.90
N CYS A 110 -19.42 -17.28 -3.70
CA CYS A 110 -18.69 -16.98 -2.46
C CYS A 110 -17.63 -18.02 -2.11
N THR A 111 -17.75 -19.24 -2.63
CA THR A 111 -16.84 -20.36 -2.32
C THR A 111 -15.86 -20.64 -3.46
N MET A 112 -16.29 -20.42 -4.69
CA MET A 112 -15.54 -20.76 -5.90
C MET A 112 -14.32 -19.85 -6.06
N ILE A 113 -13.15 -20.46 -6.18
CA ILE A 113 -11.88 -19.74 -6.39
C ILE A 113 -11.86 -19.09 -7.77
N CYS A 114 -11.12 -17.98 -7.91
CA CYS A 114 -10.91 -17.31 -9.20
C CYS A 114 -12.21 -16.95 -9.95
N SER A 115 -13.32 -16.75 -9.23
CA SER A 115 -14.63 -16.48 -9.82
C SER A 115 -15.12 -15.07 -9.52
N GLU A 116 -15.66 -14.40 -10.54
CA GLU A 116 -16.32 -13.10 -10.41
C GLU A 116 -17.77 -13.19 -10.93
N PRO A 117 -18.80 -12.97 -10.09
CA PRO A 117 -20.19 -13.05 -10.51
C PRO A 117 -20.53 -12.20 -11.74
N LYS A 118 -19.86 -11.05 -11.93
CA LYS A 118 -20.14 -10.16 -13.06
C LYS A 118 -19.58 -10.67 -14.39
N LEU A 119 -18.46 -11.40 -14.35
CA LEU A 119 -17.76 -11.88 -15.54
C LEU A 119 -18.11 -13.33 -15.86
N ASP A 120 -18.22 -14.17 -14.84
CA ASP A 120 -18.34 -15.62 -14.99
C ASP A 120 -19.78 -16.15 -15.00
N SER A 121 -20.78 -15.32 -14.67
CA SER A 121 -22.18 -15.80 -14.60
C SER A 121 -22.66 -16.46 -15.88
N HIS A 122 -22.35 -15.90 -17.05
CA HIS A 122 -22.77 -16.49 -18.33
C HIS A 122 -22.03 -17.80 -18.61
N ARG A 123 -20.71 -17.81 -18.41
CA ARG A 123 -19.87 -19.00 -18.62
C ARG A 123 -20.27 -20.16 -17.72
N PHE A 124 -20.51 -19.90 -16.44
CA PHE A 124 -20.97 -20.91 -15.49
C PHE A 124 -22.38 -21.38 -15.80
N LYS A 125 -23.26 -20.47 -16.25
CA LYS A 125 -24.58 -20.86 -16.72
C LYS A 125 -24.47 -21.88 -17.85
N ASP A 126 -23.65 -21.60 -18.87
CA ASP A 126 -23.51 -22.49 -20.03
C ASP A 126 -22.96 -23.88 -19.63
N ILE A 127 -21.92 -23.93 -18.78
CA ILE A 127 -21.35 -25.20 -18.29
C ILE A 127 -22.37 -26.00 -17.46
N ILE A 128 -23.17 -25.33 -16.63
CA ILE A 128 -24.18 -26.01 -15.80
C ILE A 128 -25.36 -26.46 -16.67
N ASP A 129 -25.82 -25.64 -17.62
CA ASP A 129 -26.89 -26.00 -18.55
C ASP A 129 -26.49 -27.21 -19.42
N GLU A 130 -25.24 -27.26 -19.88
CA GLU A 130 -24.66 -28.41 -20.59
C GLU A 130 -24.67 -29.67 -19.70
N ALA A 131 -24.16 -29.57 -18.46
CA ALA A 131 -24.15 -30.69 -17.51
C ALA A 131 -25.56 -31.16 -17.08
N ILE A 132 -26.55 -30.26 -17.05
CA ILE A 132 -27.96 -30.61 -16.83
C ILE A 132 -28.53 -31.32 -18.06
N GLY A 133 -28.17 -30.88 -19.28
CA GLY A 133 -28.57 -31.50 -20.54
C GLY A 133 -28.01 -32.92 -20.72
N GLU A 134 -26.79 -33.15 -20.25
CA GLU A 134 -26.13 -34.46 -20.22
C GLU A 134 -26.69 -35.39 -19.12
N GLY A 135 -27.45 -34.84 -18.15
CA GLY A 135 -28.03 -35.58 -17.04
C GLY A 135 -27.09 -35.80 -15.86
N GLU A 136 -25.91 -35.19 -15.85
CA GLU A 136 -24.96 -35.25 -14.73
C GLU A 136 -25.45 -34.44 -13.52
N LEU A 137 -26.11 -33.31 -13.77
CA LEU A 137 -26.67 -32.43 -12.74
C LEU A 137 -28.20 -32.38 -12.80
N LYS A 138 -28.83 -32.19 -11.62
CA LYS A 138 -30.27 -31.97 -11.51
C LYS A 138 -30.58 -30.48 -11.46
N SER A 139 -31.44 -30.01 -12.36
CA SER A 139 -31.97 -28.65 -12.27
C SER A 139 -32.71 -28.44 -10.94
N THR A 140 -32.54 -27.26 -10.36
CA THR A 140 -33.23 -26.84 -9.14
C THR A 140 -34.00 -25.55 -9.40
N LYS A 141 -35.13 -25.36 -8.70
CA LYS A 141 -35.94 -24.13 -8.80
C LYS A 141 -35.14 -22.86 -8.48
N VAL A 142 -34.11 -22.98 -7.64
CA VAL A 142 -33.22 -21.86 -7.29
C VAL A 142 -32.33 -21.49 -8.47
N TYR A 143 -31.73 -22.50 -9.11
CA TYR A 143 -30.93 -22.30 -10.31
C TYR A 143 -31.74 -21.75 -11.47
N GLU A 144 -32.93 -22.28 -11.76
CA GLU A 144 -33.79 -21.80 -12.84
C GLU A 144 -34.13 -20.31 -12.72
N LYS A 145 -34.42 -19.85 -11.49
CA LYS A 145 -34.63 -18.42 -11.21
C LYS A 145 -33.39 -17.58 -11.49
N TRP A 146 -32.21 -18.09 -11.11
CA TRP A 146 -30.94 -17.42 -11.36
C TRP A 146 -30.60 -17.41 -12.86
N ALA A 147 -30.72 -18.54 -13.55
CA ALA A 147 -30.45 -18.67 -14.99
C ALA A 147 -31.32 -17.72 -15.81
N LYS A 148 -32.60 -17.57 -15.46
CA LYS A 148 -33.52 -16.60 -16.07
C LYS A 148 -33.10 -15.14 -15.85
N LYS A 149 -32.50 -14.83 -14.70
CA LYS A 149 -31.96 -13.49 -14.42
C LYS A 149 -30.72 -13.22 -15.27
N ILE A 150 -29.83 -14.20 -15.40
CA ILE A 150 -28.60 -14.08 -16.21
C ILE A 150 -28.92 -13.98 -17.70
N SER A 151 -29.90 -14.72 -18.22
CA SER A 151 -30.30 -14.60 -19.64
C SER A 151 -30.85 -13.22 -20.02
N GLY A 152 -31.27 -12.42 -19.04
CA GLY A 152 -31.69 -11.03 -19.27
C GLY A 152 -30.56 -10.01 -19.19
N MET A 153 -29.36 -10.42 -18.78
CA MET A 153 -28.17 -9.56 -18.73
C MET A 153 -27.35 -9.71 -20.00
N GLU A 154 -26.71 -8.62 -20.44
CA GLU A 154 -25.81 -8.67 -21.60
C GLU A 154 -24.54 -9.45 -21.24
N PRO A 155 -24.11 -10.43 -22.06
CA PRO A 155 -22.91 -11.19 -21.80
C PRO A 155 -21.68 -10.27 -21.82
N PRO A 156 -20.75 -10.42 -20.87
CA PRO A 156 -19.49 -9.69 -20.88
C PRO A 156 -18.73 -9.95 -22.18
N THR A 157 -18.21 -8.89 -22.81
CA THR A 157 -17.54 -8.95 -24.13
C THR A 157 -16.40 -9.95 -24.18
N ASN A 158 -15.68 -10.15 -23.07
CA ASN A 158 -14.68 -11.19 -22.97
C ASN A 158 -14.61 -11.69 -21.51
N PRO A 159 -15.24 -12.82 -21.18
CA PRO A 159 -15.27 -13.32 -19.80
C PRO A 159 -13.91 -13.88 -19.36
N LEU A 160 -13.05 -14.31 -20.30
CA LEU A 160 -11.74 -14.89 -19.99
C LEU A 160 -10.60 -13.87 -19.97
N GLU A 161 -10.74 -12.74 -20.67
CA GLU A 161 -9.82 -11.64 -20.51
C GLU A 161 -9.99 -11.05 -19.12
N ARG A 162 -9.04 -11.42 -18.25
CA ARG A 162 -8.81 -10.67 -17.03
C ARG A 162 -8.64 -9.22 -17.46
N ARG A 163 -9.40 -8.30 -16.85
CA ARG A 163 -8.94 -6.91 -16.78
C ARG A 163 -7.59 -7.01 -16.11
N ALA A 164 -6.51 -7.04 -16.90
CA ALA A 164 -5.20 -6.73 -16.39
C ALA A 164 -5.46 -5.41 -15.68
N LYS A 165 -5.50 -5.43 -14.34
CA LYS A 165 -5.34 -4.21 -13.58
C LYS A 165 -4.09 -3.65 -14.21
N LYS A 166 -4.23 -2.61 -15.04
CA LYS A 166 -3.10 -1.84 -15.55
C LYS A 166 -2.32 -1.58 -14.29
N ARG A 167 -1.23 -2.34 -14.10
CA ARG A 167 -0.54 -2.36 -12.82
C ARG A 167 -0.32 -0.89 -12.50
N LYS A 168 -0.66 -0.52 -11.28
CA LYS A 168 -0.63 0.85 -10.77
C LYS A 168 0.64 1.61 -11.17
N ASN A 169 1.72 0.89 -11.50
CA ASN A 169 2.87 1.30 -12.30
C ASN A 169 2.56 2.25 -13.47
N SER A 170 1.49 2.09 -14.26
CA SER A 170 1.21 3.04 -15.35
C SER A 170 0.81 4.41 -14.79
N GLU A 171 -0.01 4.45 -13.74
CA GLU A 171 -0.42 5.69 -13.06
C GLU A 171 0.71 6.26 -12.20
N GLU A 172 1.48 5.40 -11.52
CA GLU A 172 2.65 5.80 -10.74
C GLU A 172 3.75 6.35 -11.64
N ASN A 173 4.00 5.74 -12.79
CA ASN A 173 4.92 6.27 -13.80
C ASN A 173 4.42 7.62 -14.34
N ASP A 174 3.10 7.76 -14.59
CA ASP A 174 2.52 9.02 -15.04
C ASP A 174 2.64 10.14 -13.98
N LEU A 175 2.42 9.81 -12.70
CA LEU A 175 2.63 10.74 -11.59
C LEU A 175 4.11 11.11 -11.42
N ILE A 176 5.03 10.15 -11.51
CA ILE A 176 6.47 10.39 -11.45
C ILE A 176 6.90 11.31 -12.61
N LEU A 177 6.38 11.08 -13.81
CA LEU A 177 6.59 11.93 -14.98
C LEU A 177 6.07 13.36 -14.75
N ALA A 178 4.84 13.51 -14.23
CA ALA A 178 4.27 14.82 -13.91
C ALA A 178 5.07 15.58 -12.84
N ILE A 179 5.57 14.88 -11.81
CA ILE A 179 6.44 15.47 -10.78
C ILE A 179 7.77 15.93 -11.39
N SER A 180 8.36 15.13 -12.27
CA SER A 180 9.61 15.46 -12.98
C SER A 180 9.45 16.71 -13.86
N GLN A 181 8.35 16.79 -14.62
CA GLN A 181 8.03 17.96 -15.45
C GLN A 181 7.92 19.24 -14.61
N ARG A 182 7.18 19.23 -13.50
CA ARG A 182 7.07 20.38 -12.60
C ARG A 182 8.41 20.80 -11.97
N ARG A 183 9.31 19.85 -11.70
CA ARG A 183 10.67 20.17 -11.23
C ARG A 183 11.48 20.88 -12.33
N ALA A 184 11.37 20.45 -13.58
CA ALA A 184 12.02 21.10 -14.71
C ALA A 184 11.49 22.52 -14.95
N GLU A 185 10.16 22.71 -14.88
CA GLU A 185 9.51 24.03 -14.99
C GLU A 185 9.97 25.00 -13.89
N ARG A 186 9.98 24.57 -12.63
CA ARG A 186 10.48 25.39 -11.52
C ARG A 186 11.95 25.76 -11.67
N LYS A 187 12.79 24.84 -12.18
CA LYS A 187 14.21 25.13 -12.47
C LYS A 187 14.35 26.19 -13.55
N LYS A 188 13.54 26.12 -14.62
CA LYS A 188 13.50 27.15 -15.68
C LYS A 188 13.07 28.51 -15.10
N GLN A 189 12.02 28.54 -14.28
CA GLN A 189 11.55 29.76 -13.62
C GLN A 189 12.63 30.36 -12.68
N PHE A 190 13.28 29.52 -11.87
CA PHE A 190 14.37 29.95 -10.98
C PHE A 190 15.56 30.53 -11.75
N ASN A 191 16.00 29.85 -12.82
CA ASN A 191 17.10 30.32 -13.66
C ASN A 191 16.75 31.66 -14.34
N SER A 192 15.49 31.86 -14.74
CA SER A 192 15.02 33.15 -15.28
C SER A 192 15.09 34.27 -14.23
N ILE A 193 14.71 34.01 -12.98
CA ILE A 193 14.84 34.97 -11.87
C ILE A 193 16.31 35.31 -11.62
N LEU A 194 17.18 34.29 -11.57
CA LEU A 194 18.62 34.48 -11.35
C LEU A 194 19.26 35.29 -12.49
N SER A 195 18.90 35.01 -13.74
CA SER A 195 19.33 35.80 -14.91
C SER A 195 18.86 37.26 -14.83
N ASN A 196 17.62 37.51 -14.39
CA ASN A 196 17.11 38.88 -14.18
C ASN A 196 17.82 39.62 -13.04
N ILE A 197 18.35 38.92 -12.04
CA ILE A 197 19.16 39.52 -10.97
C ILE A 197 20.56 39.83 -11.52
N MET A 198 21.19 38.88 -12.21
CA MET A 198 22.53 39.05 -12.78
C MET A 198 22.56 40.22 -13.79
N SER A 199 21.58 40.33 -14.68
CA SER A 199 21.51 41.43 -15.65
C SER A 199 21.37 42.82 -15.00
N LYS A 200 20.70 42.90 -13.84
CA LYS A 200 20.61 44.14 -13.03
C LYS A 200 21.91 44.46 -12.29
N CYS A 201 22.71 43.45 -11.96
CA CYS A 201 24.02 43.64 -11.36
C CYS A 201 25.05 44.09 -12.40
N ASP A 202 25.06 43.49 -13.60
CA ASP A 202 26.05 43.78 -14.64
C ASP A 202 25.89 45.20 -15.23
N SER A 203 24.66 45.72 -15.27
CA SER A 203 24.38 47.11 -15.70
C SER A 203 24.83 48.18 -14.70
N LYS A 204 25.34 47.79 -13.53
CA LYS A 204 25.91 48.68 -12.51
C LYS A 204 27.35 48.35 -12.11
N ALA A 205 27.96 47.33 -12.72
CA ALA A 205 29.27 46.80 -12.33
C ALA A 205 30.39 47.04 -13.36
N SER A 206 30.12 47.72 -14.49
CA SER A 206 31.15 48.09 -15.48
C SER A 206 31.93 49.36 -15.14
N SER A 207 31.86 49.86 -13.90
CA SER A 207 32.73 50.95 -13.43
C SER A 207 33.12 50.72 -11.98
N SER A 208 34.37 50.25 -11.78
CA SER A 208 35.16 50.24 -10.54
C SER A 208 34.59 49.52 -9.32
N GLU A 209 35.40 48.64 -8.71
CA GLU A 209 35.25 48.33 -7.28
C GLU A 209 35.06 49.66 -6.52
N PRO A 210 34.11 49.74 -5.56
CA PRO A 210 33.92 50.96 -4.78
C PRO A 210 35.28 51.37 -4.23
N THR A 211 35.69 52.61 -4.46
CA THR A 211 36.98 53.09 -3.93
C THR A 211 36.93 52.94 -2.39
N GLU A 212 38.06 52.67 -1.72
CA GLU A 212 38.08 52.46 -0.26
C GLU A 212 37.30 53.56 0.49
N GLU A 213 37.37 54.80 0.02
CA GLU A 213 36.57 55.93 0.54
C GLU A 213 35.05 55.75 0.38
N GLU A 214 34.57 55.28 -0.77
CA GLU A 214 33.15 55.00 -0.99
C GLU A 214 32.66 53.85 -0.11
N PHE A 215 33.51 52.85 0.09
CA PHE A 215 33.24 51.72 0.98
C PHE A 215 33.16 52.17 2.45
N GLU A 216 34.09 53.00 2.91
CA GLU A 216 34.06 53.61 4.24
C GLU A 216 32.83 54.49 4.44
N GLN A 217 32.45 55.31 3.46
CA GLN A 217 31.22 56.11 3.50
C GLN A 217 29.96 55.23 3.58
N ALA A 218 29.91 54.13 2.84
CA ALA A 218 28.82 53.15 2.92
C ALA A 218 28.74 52.49 4.30
N GLN A 219 29.88 52.11 4.89
CA GLN A 219 29.94 51.61 6.27
C GLN A 219 29.46 52.65 7.27
N GLN A 220 29.90 53.91 7.14
CA GLN A 220 29.49 55.00 8.03
C GLN A 220 27.98 55.27 7.94
N ARG A 221 27.39 55.23 6.74
CA ARG A 221 25.92 55.32 6.55
C ARG A 221 25.18 54.16 7.22
N LEU A 222 25.71 52.94 7.16
CA LEU A 222 25.13 51.78 7.81
C LEU A 222 25.22 51.88 9.34
N LYS A 223 26.37 52.32 9.85
CA LYS A 223 26.61 52.58 11.28
C LYS A 223 25.70 53.71 11.79
N SER A 224 25.54 54.81 11.06
CA SER A 224 24.67 55.92 11.45
C SER A 224 23.18 55.56 11.41
N ARG A 225 22.73 54.77 10.42
CA ARG A 225 21.36 54.22 10.41
C ARG A 225 21.11 53.24 11.55
N ARG A 226 22.09 52.40 11.89
CA ARG A 226 22.01 51.51 13.07
C ARG A 226 21.96 52.31 14.37
N ALA A 227 22.76 53.37 14.50
CA ALA A 227 22.74 54.25 15.66
C ALA A 227 21.41 55.00 15.80
N LYS A 228 20.86 55.53 14.72
CA LYS A 228 19.56 56.23 14.69
C LYS A 228 18.35 55.32 14.95
N ARG A 229 18.49 53.99 14.77
CA ARG A 229 17.46 53.00 15.14
C ARG A 229 17.59 52.48 16.58
N ARG A 230 18.74 52.70 17.22
CA ARG A 230 19.01 52.31 18.62
C ARG A 230 18.80 53.47 19.61
N LYS A 231 18.50 54.67 19.11
CA LYS A 231 18.21 55.89 19.87
C LYS A 231 16.77 56.29 19.59
#